data_AF-A0A844MFJ7-F1
#
_entry.id   AF-A0A844MFJ7-F1
#
_cell.length_a   1.000
_cell.length_b   1.000
_cell.length_c   1.000
_cell.angle_alpha   90.00
_cell.angle_beta   90.00
_cell.angle_gamma   90.00
#
_symmetry.space_group_name_H-M   'P 1'
#
loop_
_entity.id
_entity.type
_entity.pdbx_description
1 polymer ?
#
loop_
_entity_poly.entity_id
_entity_poly.type
_entity_poly.pdbx_seq_one_letter_code
_entity_poly.pdbx_strand_id
1 'polypeptide(L)'
;MTQALHSQINELTLRELSLDAAKLWSQIEEATESGEEGKVEELLQQIVSIQDGIEAKIDAIAWVFDQLNLDLENWEDRKARTVELYDKIISRRKTQLEQIKRSLIHQYEIGLISERNIGKEREIEIRDNPPKVAALLVEVNDEDFPSEFRSIHYKADNKAILEAYKAGKDVSNIAEITVGKQVRFKVKSTKRSKK
;
A
#
# COMPACT_ATOMS: atom_id res chain seq x y z
N MET A 1 16.56 46.08 2.14
CA MET A 1 15.35 45.53 1.49
C MET A 1 15.27 43.99 1.51
N THR A 2 16.37 43.26 1.75
CA THR A 2 16.46 41.79 1.60
C THR A 2 15.72 40.96 2.68
N GLN A 3 15.70 41.37 3.95
CA GLN A 3 15.09 40.55 5.02
C GLN A 3 13.56 40.42 4.94
N ALA A 4 12.86 41.50 4.57
CA ALA A 4 11.40 41.48 4.45
C ALA A 4 10.93 40.59 3.29
N LEU A 5 11.67 40.64 2.16
CA LEU A 5 11.41 39.81 0.98
C LEU A 5 11.59 38.32 1.28
N HIS A 6 12.67 37.95 1.97
CA HIS A 6 12.91 36.56 2.40
C HIS A 6 11.85 36.03 3.37
N SER A 7 11.33 36.87 4.28
CA SER A 7 10.26 36.47 5.20
C SER A 7 8.96 36.16 4.44
N GLN A 8 8.58 37.02 3.49
CA GLN A 8 7.40 36.80 2.65
C GLN A 8 7.52 35.52 1.80
N ILE A 9 8.67 35.28 1.18
CA ILE A 9 8.93 34.07 0.37
C ILE A 9 8.77 32.78 1.20
N ASN A 10 9.16 32.81 2.47
CA ASN A 10 9.03 31.66 3.36
C ASN A 10 7.59 31.38 3.82
N GLU A 11 6.69 32.37 3.78
CA GLU A 11 5.27 32.19 4.12
C GLU A 11 4.47 31.62 2.94
N LEU A 12 4.91 31.87 1.72
CA LEU A 12 4.24 31.40 0.50
C LEU A 12 4.34 29.88 0.31
N THR A 13 3.31 29.33 -0.33
CA THR A 13 3.26 27.94 -0.77
C THR A 13 4.08 27.74 -2.04
N LEU A 14 4.50 26.50 -2.33
CA LEU A 14 5.20 26.17 -3.58
C LEU A 14 4.40 26.61 -4.82
N ARG A 15 3.06 26.54 -4.74
CA ARG A 15 2.17 27.02 -5.80
C ARG A 15 2.31 28.53 -6.00
N GLU A 16 2.24 29.30 -4.92
CA GLU A 16 2.34 30.77 -5.00
C GLU A 16 3.71 31.21 -5.49
N LEU A 17 4.79 30.61 -4.99
CA LEU A 17 6.14 30.90 -5.48
C LEU A 17 6.31 30.56 -6.96
N SER A 18 5.73 29.45 -7.43
CA SER A 18 5.76 29.09 -8.85
C SER A 18 4.98 30.07 -9.72
N LEU A 19 3.85 30.58 -9.23
CA LEU A 19 3.05 31.59 -9.93
C LEU A 19 3.76 32.94 -9.99
N ASP A 20 4.40 33.35 -8.89
CA ASP A 20 5.12 34.61 -8.85
C ASP A 20 6.42 34.56 -9.68
N ALA A 21 7.12 33.42 -9.70
CA ALA A 21 8.20 33.19 -10.65
C ALA A 21 7.74 33.31 -12.10
N ALA A 22 6.59 32.72 -12.46
CA ALA A 22 6.04 32.81 -13.81
C ALA A 22 5.69 34.26 -14.20
N LYS A 23 5.11 35.05 -13.28
CA LYS A 23 4.83 36.47 -13.51
C LYS A 23 6.10 37.28 -13.71
N LEU A 24 7.14 37.05 -12.90
CA LEU A 24 8.42 37.74 -13.04
C LEU A 24 9.08 37.42 -14.39
N TRP A 25 8.98 36.18 -14.86
CA TRP A 25 9.47 35.82 -16.21
C TRP A 25 8.77 36.62 -17.31
N SER A 26 7.43 36.74 -17.26
CA SER A 26 6.70 37.58 -18.22
C SER A 26 7.08 39.06 -18.14
N GLN A 27 7.31 39.59 -16.93
CA GLN A 27 7.74 40.98 -16.76
C GLN A 27 9.17 41.22 -17.28
N ILE A 28 10.05 40.22 -17.19
CA ILE A 28 11.39 40.29 -17.78
C ILE A 28 11.31 40.32 -19.30
N GLU A 29 10.48 39.48 -19.91
CA GLU A 29 10.25 39.49 -21.37
C GLU A 29 9.79 40.87 -21.83
N GLU A 30 8.77 41.44 -21.18
CA GLU A 30 8.25 42.79 -21.49
C GLU A 30 9.30 43.91 -21.30
N ALA A 31 10.08 43.87 -20.21
CA ALA A 31 11.12 44.86 -19.94
C ALA A 31 12.30 44.76 -20.91
N THR A 32 12.62 43.55 -21.36
CA THR A 32 13.67 43.30 -22.36
C THR A 32 13.26 43.82 -23.73
N GLU A 33 12.01 43.60 -24.15
CA GLU A 33 11.46 44.14 -25.40
C GLU A 33 11.39 45.68 -25.40
N SER A 34 11.18 46.27 -24.22
CA SER A 34 11.07 47.72 -24.03
C SER A 34 12.43 48.44 -23.84
N GLY A 35 13.54 47.70 -23.74
CA GLY A 35 14.88 48.27 -23.56
C GLY A 35 15.17 48.83 -22.15
N GLU A 36 14.43 48.41 -21.13
CA GLU A 36 14.59 48.86 -19.73
C GLU A 36 15.62 48.00 -18.97
N GLU A 37 16.90 48.04 -19.37
CA GLU A 37 17.96 47.15 -18.84
C GLU A 37 18.08 47.15 -17.30
N GLY A 38 17.97 48.32 -16.65
CA GLY A 38 18.06 48.41 -15.19
C GLY A 38 16.91 47.70 -14.44
N LYS A 39 15.72 47.62 -15.06
CA LYS A 39 14.57 46.91 -14.50
C LYS A 39 14.68 45.40 -14.71
N VAL A 40 15.33 44.97 -15.80
CA VAL A 40 15.64 43.56 -16.04
C VAL A 40 16.59 43.03 -14.95
N GLU A 41 17.63 43.78 -14.57
CA GLU A 41 18.55 43.38 -13.49
C GLU A 41 17.83 43.22 -12.14
N GLU A 42 16.93 44.15 -11.79
CA GLU A 42 16.14 44.07 -10.55
C GLU A 42 15.19 42.85 -10.56
N LEU A 43 14.51 42.60 -11.68
CA LEU A 43 13.60 41.45 -11.82
C LEU A 43 14.35 40.11 -11.79
N LEU A 44 15.54 40.03 -12.38
CA LEU A 44 16.40 38.85 -12.30
C LEU A 44 16.83 38.57 -10.86
N GLN A 45 17.16 39.60 -10.08
CA GLN A 45 17.52 39.43 -8.68
C GLN A 45 16.34 38.92 -7.83
N GLN A 46 15.12 39.37 -8.15
CA GLN A 46 13.89 38.86 -7.53
C GLN A 46 13.62 37.40 -7.91
N ILE A 47 13.85 37.01 -9.18
CA ILE A 47 13.71 35.62 -9.63
C ILE A 47 14.66 34.69 -8.87
N VAL A 48 15.93 35.08 -8.70
CA VAL A 48 16.90 34.28 -7.94
C VAL A 48 16.40 34.04 -6.51
N SER A 49 15.88 35.08 -5.85
CA SER A 49 15.34 34.96 -4.50
C SER A 49 14.11 34.05 -4.42
N ILE A 50 13.21 34.11 -5.41
CA ILE A 50 12.04 33.20 -5.48
C ILE A 50 12.49 31.75 -5.77
N GLN A 51 13.50 31.55 -6.62
CA GLN A 51 14.04 30.22 -6.90
C GLN A 51 14.64 29.57 -5.64
N ASP A 52 15.41 30.32 -4.85
CA ASP A 52 15.92 29.84 -3.56
C ASP A 52 14.77 29.42 -2.62
N GLY A 53 13.68 30.21 -2.61
CA GLY A 53 12.45 29.88 -1.86
C GLY A 53 11.76 28.61 -2.34
N ILE A 54 11.69 28.40 -3.66
CA ILE A 54 11.13 27.20 -4.28
C ILE A 54 11.96 25.98 -3.88
N GLU A 55 13.28 26.05 -3.96
CA GLU A 55 14.18 24.96 -3.57
C GLU A 55 13.98 24.58 -2.10
N ALA A 56 13.98 25.56 -1.19
CA ALA A 56 13.73 25.33 0.23
C ALA A 56 12.36 24.70 0.51
N LYS A 57 11.31 25.11 -0.23
CA LYS A 57 9.97 24.52 -0.11
C LYS A 57 9.91 23.09 -0.64
N ILE A 58 10.59 22.79 -1.74
CA ILE A 58 10.67 21.42 -2.27
C ILE A 58 11.35 20.51 -1.24
N ASP A 59 12.46 20.95 -0.65
CA ASP A 59 13.17 20.19 0.39
C ASP A 59 12.29 19.99 1.63
N ALA A 60 11.59 21.03 2.08
CA ALA A 60 10.66 20.92 3.21
C ALA A 60 9.51 19.94 2.93
N ILE A 61 8.93 19.98 1.73
CA ILE A 61 7.87 19.04 1.33
C ILE A 61 8.42 17.60 1.28
N ALA A 62 9.61 17.39 0.73
CA ALA A 62 10.24 16.08 0.69
C ALA A 62 10.52 15.54 2.10
N TRP A 63 11.00 16.40 3.01
CA TRP A 63 11.23 16.03 4.41
C TRP A 63 9.94 15.63 5.14
N VAL A 64 8.86 16.42 4.98
CA VAL A 64 7.55 16.08 5.56
C VAL A 64 7.02 14.77 4.98
N PHE A 65 7.20 14.54 3.67
CA PHE A 65 6.81 13.29 3.04
C PHE A 65 7.56 12.08 3.62
N ASP A 66 8.88 12.19 3.78
CA ASP A 66 9.71 11.14 4.38
C ASP A 66 9.29 10.87 5.83
N GLN A 67 9.02 11.92 6.62
CA GLN A 67 8.51 11.79 7.98
C GLN A 67 7.17 11.05 8.01
N LEU A 68 6.23 11.43 7.14
CA LEU A 68 4.91 10.78 7.08
C LEU A 68 5.02 9.31 6.67
N ASN A 69 5.93 8.95 5.76
CA ASN A 69 6.16 7.54 5.40
C ASN A 69 6.71 6.75 6.59
N LEU A 70 7.69 7.30 7.32
CA LEU A 70 8.23 6.66 8.53
C LEU A 70 7.16 6.50 9.62
N ASP A 71 6.31 7.51 9.80
CA ASP A 71 5.20 7.44 10.74
C ASP A 71 4.19 6.35 10.32
N LEU A 72 3.84 6.27 9.04
CA LEU A 72 2.97 5.23 8.51
C LEU A 72 3.55 3.82 8.71
N GLU A 73 4.82 3.61 8.37
CA GLU A 73 5.52 2.33 8.57
C GLU A 73 5.48 1.92 10.06
N ASN A 74 5.77 2.85 10.97
CA ASN A 74 5.67 2.62 12.41
C ASN A 74 4.25 2.25 12.87
N TRP A 75 3.22 2.88 12.31
CA TRP A 75 1.83 2.56 12.63
C TRP A 75 1.40 1.21 12.09
N GLU A 76 1.83 0.85 10.89
CA GLU A 76 1.59 -0.46 10.29
C GLU A 76 2.25 -1.57 11.13
N ASP A 77 3.49 -1.38 11.56
CA ASP A 77 4.20 -2.30 12.46
C ASP A 77 3.50 -2.47 13.81
N ARG A 78 3.00 -1.38 14.39
CA ARG A 78 2.23 -1.43 15.65
C ARG A 78 0.91 -2.20 15.46
N LYS A 79 0.23 -1.98 14.33
CA LYS A 79 -0.98 -2.71 13.98
C LYS A 79 -0.70 -4.21 13.84
N ALA A 80 0.34 -4.59 13.08
CA ALA A 80 0.73 -5.98 12.89
C ALA A 80 1.00 -6.69 14.22
N ARG A 81 1.81 -6.07 15.11
CA ARG A 81 2.09 -6.60 16.46
C ARG A 81 0.84 -6.77 17.32
N THR A 82 -0.11 -5.85 17.21
CA THR A 82 -1.38 -5.92 17.95
C THR A 82 -2.24 -7.08 17.47
N VAL A 83 -2.33 -7.27 16.15
CA VAL A 83 -3.03 -8.40 15.54
C VAL A 83 -2.41 -9.72 16.00
N GLU A 84 -1.08 -9.86 15.95
CA GLU A 84 -0.38 -11.07 16.43
C GLU A 84 -0.67 -11.38 17.89
N LEU A 85 -0.75 -10.36 18.75
CA LEU A 85 -1.07 -10.53 20.16
C LEU A 85 -2.49 -11.08 20.34
N TYR A 86 -3.47 -10.51 19.62
CA TYR A 86 -4.84 -11.00 19.67
C TYR A 86 -4.97 -12.41 19.08
N ASP A 87 -4.27 -12.70 18.00
CA ASP A 87 -4.23 -14.04 17.40
C ASP A 87 -3.69 -15.08 18.38
N LYS A 88 -2.65 -14.75 19.15
CA LYS A 88 -2.15 -15.63 20.23
C LYS A 88 -3.21 -15.89 21.30
N ILE A 89 -3.95 -14.86 21.73
CA ILE A 89 -5.02 -15.01 22.71
C ILE A 89 -6.14 -15.88 22.16
N ILE A 90 -6.60 -15.60 20.93
CA ILE A 90 -7.66 -16.36 20.26
C ILE A 90 -7.22 -17.81 20.10
N SER A 91 -6.00 -18.07 19.64
CA SER A 91 -5.44 -19.40 19.51
C SER A 91 -5.44 -20.15 20.84
N ARG A 92 -4.99 -19.52 21.93
CA ARG A 92 -5.03 -20.11 23.27
C ARG A 92 -6.46 -20.49 23.69
N ARG A 93 -7.45 -19.63 23.45
CA ARG A 93 -8.86 -19.91 23.77
C ARG A 93 -9.44 -21.02 22.91
N LYS A 94 -9.12 -21.05 21.61
CA LYS A 94 -9.48 -22.16 20.71
C LYS A 94 -8.90 -23.48 21.21
N THR A 95 -7.63 -23.51 21.59
CA THR A 95 -6.98 -24.70 22.15
C THR A 95 -7.66 -25.16 23.44
N GLN A 96 -8.04 -24.25 24.34
CA GLN A 96 -8.79 -24.60 25.56
C GLN A 96 -10.15 -25.23 25.23
N LEU A 97 -10.89 -24.68 24.28
CA LEU A 97 -12.16 -25.26 23.84
C LEU A 97 -11.97 -26.65 23.23
N GLU A 98 -10.97 -26.83 22.38
CA GLU A 98 -10.66 -28.14 21.79
C GLU A 98 -10.22 -29.16 22.84
N GLN A 99 -9.46 -28.75 23.86
CA GLN A 99 -9.13 -29.63 24.98
C GLN A 99 -10.37 -30.09 25.75
N ILE A 100 -11.33 -29.18 25.99
CA ILE A 100 -12.61 -29.54 26.62
C ILE A 100 -13.36 -30.57 25.76
N LYS A 101 -13.51 -30.32 24.46
CA LYS A 101 -14.17 -31.26 23.54
C LYS A 101 -13.50 -32.63 23.53
N ARG A 102 -12.17 -32.66 23.40
CA ARG A 102 -11.39 -33.92 23.42
C ARG A 102 -11.57 -34.68 24.73
N SER A 103 -11.58 -33.97 25.86
CA SER A 103 -11.83 -34.58 27.17
C SER A 103 -13.23 -35.21 27.24
N LEU A 104 -14.26 -34.52 26.74
CA LEU A 104 -15.62 -35.06 26.69
C LEU A 104 -15.74 -36.28 25.77
N ILE A 105 -15.14 -36.23 24.59
CA ILE A 105 -15.08 -37.37 23.66
C ILE A 105 -14.39 -38.56 24.35
N HIS A 106 -13.23 -38.33 24.98
CA HIS A 106 -12.52 -39.39 25.68
C HIS A 106 -13.35 -40.02 26.81
N GLN A 107 -14.04 -39.20 27.61
CA GLN A 107 -14.95 -39.68 28.67
C GLN A 107 -16.08 -40.55 28.11
N TYR A 108 -16.62 -40.18 26.95
CA TYR A 108 -17.62 -40.98 26.26
C TYR A 108 -17.05 -42.32 25.76
N GLU A 109 -15.87 -42.30 25.12
CA GLU A 109 -15.20 -43.50 24.61
C GLU A 109 -14.91 -44.54 25.70
N ILE A 110 -14.57 -44.10 26.91
CA ILE A 110 -14.35 -44.98 28.06
C ILE A 110 -15.62 -45.28 28.87
N GLY A 111 -16.79 -44.79 28.42
CA GLY A 111 -18.09 -45.09 29.00
C GLY A 111 -18.47 -44.31 30.27
N LEU A 112 -17.79 -43.21 30.58
CA LEU A 112 -18.09 -42.37 31.76
C LEU A 112 -19.31 -41.48 31.57
N ILE A 113 -19.63 -41.08 30.33
CA ILE A 113 -20.79 -40.25 30.00
C ILE A 113 -21.55 -40.85 28.82
N SER A 114 -22.84 -40.54 28.70
CA SER A 114 -23.70 -41.00 27.60
C SER A 114 -23.57 -40.10 26.35
N GLU A 115 -24.14 -40.52 25.22
CA GLU A 115 -24.23 -39.66 24.02
C GLU A 115 -24.98 -38.35 24.29
N ARG A 116 -25.95 -38.38 25.18
CA ARG A 116 -26.79 -37.25 25.56
C ARG A 116 -26.71 -37.00 27.06
N ASN A 117 -26.28 -35.80 27.47
CA ASN A 117 -26.09 -35.42 28.87
C ASN A 117 -26.83 -34.10 29.17
N ILE A 118 -27.85 -34.17 30.02
CA ILE A 118 -28.75 -33.03 30.32
C ILE A 118 -28.31 -32.35 31.62
N GLY A 119 -27.96 -31.07 31.54
CA GLY A 119 -27.73 -30.19 32.69
C GLY A 119 -28.98 -29.37 33.05
N LYS A 120 -28.84 -28.47 34.02
CA LYS A 120 -29.97 -27.65 34.52
C LYS A 120 -30.53 -26.68 33.47
N GLU A 121 -29.67 -26.12 32.64
CA GLU A 121 -30.03 -25.11 31.63
C GLU A 121 -29.52 -25.47 30.22
N ARG A 122 -28.66 -26.48 30.11
CA ARG A 122 -27.93 -26.78 28.87
C ARG A 122 -27.74 -28.29 28.73
N GLU A 123 -27.53 -28.72 27.50
CA GLU A 123 -27.31 -30.12 27.14
C GLU A 123 -25.97 -30.26 26.39
N ILE A 124 -25.30 -31.39 26.61
CA ILE A 124 -24.16 -31.83 25.80
C ILE A 124 -24.60 -33.05 25.01
N GLU A 125 -24.45 -32.96 23.70
CA GLU A 125 -24.74 -34.04 22.77
C GLU A 125 -23.49 -34.40 21.97
N ILE A 126 -23.16 -35.69 21.94
CA ILE A 126 -22.06 -36.25 21.19
C ILE A 126 -22.67 -36.93 19.97
N ARG A 127 -22.25 -36.47 18.78
CA ARG A 127 -22.71 -36.98 17.49
C ARG A 127 -21.53 -37.23 16.57
N ASP A 128 -21.69 -38.15 15.64
CA ASP A 128 -20.76 -38.34 14.55
C ASP A 128 -20.76 -37.14 13.60
N ASN A 129 -19.58 -36.71 13.19
CA ASN A 129 -19.45 -35.73 12.12
C ASN A 129 -19.82 -36.36 10.78
N PRO A 130 -20.37 -35.59 9.83
CA PRO A 130 -20.56 -36.08 8.47
C PRO A 130 -19.22 -36.54 7.87
N PRO A 131 -19.21 -37.63 7.09
CA PRO A 131 -17.99 -38.18 6.52
C PRO A 131 -17.32 -37.14 5.60
N LYS A 132 -16.00 -37.03 5.71
CA LYS A 132 -15.17 -36.14 4.89
C LYS A 132 -14.13 -36.96 4.16
N VAL A 133 -13.80 -36.55 2.93
CA VAL A 133 -12.67 -37.11 2.19
C VAL A 133 -11.38 -36.67 2.89
N ALA A 134 -10.71 -37.60 3.57
CA ALA A 134 -9.52 -37.31 4.37
C ALA A 134 -8.24 -37.18 3.54
N ALA A 135 -8.13 -38.00 2.49
CA ALA A 135 -7.04 -37.98 1.53
C ALA A 135 -7.51 -38.56 0.20
N LEU A 136 -6.97 -38.04 -0.90
CA LEU A 136 -7.06 -38.70 -2.19
C LEU A 136 -5.96 -39.76 -2.24
N LEU A 137 -6.32 -40.99 -2.57
CA LEU A 137 -5.37 -42.09 -2.71
C LEU A 137 -4.68 -42.08 -4.10
N VAL A 138 -5.18 -41.27 -5.02
CA VAL A 138 -4.71 -41.13 -6.40
C VAL A 138 -4.63 -39.63 -6.73
N GLU A 139 -3.60 -39.21 -7.45
CA GLU A 139 -3.45 -37.82 -7.87
C GLU A 139 -4.49 -37.42 -8.92
N VAL A 140 -4.97 -36.18 -8.89
CA VAL A 140 -6.04 -35.69 -9.79
C VAL A 140 -5.66 -35.76 -11.29
N ASN A 141 -4.36 -35.67 -11.58
CA ASN A 141 -3.82 -35.71 -12.93
C ASN A 141 -3.49 -37.13 -13.41
N ASP A 142 -3.58 -38.13 -12.54
CA ASP A 142 -3.33 -39.52 -12.88
C ASP A 142 -4.48 -40.05 -13.75
N GLU A 143 -4.16 -40.85 -14.78
CA GLU A 143 -5.16 -41.46 -15.67
C GLU A 143 -6.16 -42.32 -14.89
N ASP A 144 -5.72 -42.92 -13.78
CA ASP A 144 -6.55 -43.75 -12.89
C ASP A 144 -7.53 -42.94 -12.02
N PHE A 145 -7.42 -41.61 -11.98
CA PHE A 145 -8.35 -40.77 -11.23
C PHE A 145 -9.70 -40.62 -11.98
N PRO A 146 -10.84 -41.01 -11.39
CA PRO A 146 -12.12 -41.02 -12.10
C PRO A 146 -12.51 -39.64 -12.63
N SER A 147 -12.90 -39.59 -13.91
CA SER A 147 -13.24 -38.34 -14.60
C SER A 147 -14.46 -37.62 -13.99
N GLU A 148 -15.36 -38.36 -13.36
CA GLU A 148 -16.54 -37.86 -12.66
C GLU A 148 -16.23 -36.97 -11.44
N PHE A 149 -15.01 -37.06 -10.89
CA PHE A 149 -14.53 -36.19 -9.81
C PHE A 149 -13.57 -35.09 -10.30
N ARG A 150 -13.33 -34.97 -11.62
CA ARG A 150 -12.46 -33.92 -12.21
C ARG A 150 -13.27 -32.66 -12.54
N SER A 151 -12.70 -31.49 -12.26
CA SER A 151 -13.25 -30.20 -12.69
C SER A 151 -12.16 -29.32 -13.33
N ILE A 152 -12.50 -28.67 -14.45
CA ILE A 152 -11.58 -27.80 -15.19
C ILE A 152 -11.83 -26.35 -14.76
N HIS A 153 -10.78 -25.64 -14.37
CA HIS A 153 -10.87 -24.24 -13.97
C HIS A 153 -10.07 -23.35 -14.93
N TYR A 154 -10.76 -22.42 -15.60
CA TYR A 154 -10.13 -21.42 -16.47
C TYR A 154 -9.76 -20.17 -15.66
N LYS A 155 -8.54 -19.67 -15.86
CA LYS A 155 -8.07 -18.41 -15.25
C LYS A 155 -7.46 -17.52 -16.33
N ALA A 156 -7.79 -16.23 -16.29
CA ALA A 156 -7.23 -15.24 -17.19
C ALA A 156 -5.73 -15.03 -16.93
N ASP A 157 -4.94 -14.93 -18.00
CA ASP A 157 -3.53 -14.57 -17.94
C ASP A 157 -3.34 -13.07 -18.11
N ASN A 158 -3.46 -12.34 -17.01
CA ASN A 158 -3.32 -10.89 -17.00
C ASN A 158 -1.91 -10.43 -17.41
N LYS A 159 -0.87 -11.27 -17.26
CA LYS A 159 0.50 -10.91 -17.67
C LYS A 159 0.60 -10.89 -19.18
N ALA A 160 0.11 -11.94 -19.84
CA ALA A 160 0.08 -12.02 -21.30
C ALA A 160 -0.73 -10.86 -21.93
N ILE A 161 -1.85 -10.48 -21.30
CA ILE A 161 -2.67 -9.35 -21.75
C ILE A 161 -1.90 -8.02 -21.66
N LEU A 162 -1.19 -7.78 -20.55
CA LEU A 162 -0.38 -6.56 -20.38
C LEU A 162 0.83 -6.51 -21.32
N GLU A 163 1.45 -7.65 -21.60
CA GLU A 163 2.54 -7.74 -22.59
C GLU A 163 2.06 -7.45 -24.01
N ALA A 164 0.90 -7.98 -24.39
CA ALA A 164 0.26 -7.68 -25.67
C ALA A 164 -0.01 -6.18 -25.84
N TYR A 165 -0.54 -5.52 -24.80
CA TYR A 165 -0.74 -4.07 -24.81
C TYR A 165 0.57 -3.29 -24.95
N LYS A 166 1.62 -3.65 -24.19
CA LYS A 166 2.95 -3.02 -24.31
C LYS A 166 3.57 -3.20 -25.70
N ALA A 167 3.26 -4.30 -26.36
CA ALA A 167 3.68 -4.60 -27.73
C ALA A 167 2.81 -3.92 -28.80
N GLY A 168 1.81 -3.11 -28.42
CA GLY A 168 0.94 -2.38 -29.35
C GLY A 168 -0.19 -3.21 -29.96
N LYS A 169 -0.47 -4.42 -29.43
CA LYS A 169 -1.66 -5.18 -29.84
C LYS A 169 -2.90 -4.60 -29.16
N ASP A 170 -3.97 -4.46 -29.92
CA ASP A 170 -5.26 -4.03 -29.38
C ASP A 170 -5.86 -5.13 -28.50
N VAL A 171 -6.00 -4.82 -27.20
CA VAL A 171 -6.61 -5.69 -26.18
C VAL A 171 -7.90 -5.10 -25.61
N SER A 172 -8.42 -4.02 -26.21
CA SER A 172 -9.58 -3.28 -25.71
C SER A 172 -10.85 -4.13 -25.65
N ASN A 173 -10.92 -5.19 -26.47
CA ASN A 173 -12.03 -6.15 -26.46
C ASN A 173 -11.99 -7.16 -25.31
N ILE A 174 -10.87 -7.28 -24.59
CA ILE A 174 -10.66 -8.30 -23.54
C ILE A 174 -10.25 -7.72 -22.19
N ALA A 175 -9.70 -6.50 -22.12
CA ALA A 175 -9.31 -5.85 -20.86
C ALA A 175 -9.25 -4.32 -20.98
N GLU A 176 -9.64 -3.63 -19.91
CA GLU A 176 -9.42 -2.20 -19.73
C GLU A 176 -8.06 -1.95 -19.07
N ILE A 177 -7.27 -1.02 -19.61
CA ILE A 177 -5.92 -0.72 -19.12
C ILE A 177 -5.85 0.71 -18.62
N THR A 178 -5.51 0.87 -17.34
CA THR A 178 -5.40 2.17 -16.68
C THR A 178 -3.92 2.60 -16.54
N VAL A 179 -3.61 3.83 -16.97
CA VAL A 179 -2.27 4.44 -16.82
C VAL A 179 -2.39 5.66 -15.93
N GLY A 180 -2.01 5.51 -14.66
CA GLY A 180 -1.96 6.61 -13.68
C GLY A 180 -0.61 7.33 -13.66
N LYS A 181 -0.60 8.59 -13.23
CA LYS A 181 0.63 9.32 -12.86
C LYS A 181 0.87 9.17 -11.35
N GLN A 182 2.11 8.90 -10.95
CA GLN A 182 2.50 8.76 -9.55
C GLN A 182 3.57 9.81 -9.21
N VAL A 183 3.41 10.51 -8.09
CA VAL A 183 4.46 11.38 -7.54
C VAL A 183 5.52 10.52 -6.86
N ARG A 184 6.80 10.80 -7.14
CA ARG A 184 7.94 10.14 -6.49
C ARG A 184 8.90 11.19 -5.95
N PHE A 185 9.20 11.10 -4.66
CA PHE A 185 10.23 11.91 -4.01
C PHE A 185 11.56 11.16 -4.09
N LYS A 186 12.63 11.85 -4.48
CA LYS A 186 13.98 11.26 -4.60
C LYS A 186 15.00 12.23 -4.01
N VAL A 187 15.89 11.71 -3.17
CA VAL A 187 17.08 12.45 -2.72
C VAL A 187 18.05 12.56 -3.90
N LYS A 188 18.52 13.78 -4.21
CA LYS A 188 19.62 13.97 -5.18
C LYS A 188 20.89 13.32 -4.60
N SER A 189 21.33 12.20 -5.17
CA SER A 189 22.62 11.61 -4.78
C SER A 189 23.77 12.52 -5.22
N THR A 190 24.48 13.16 -4.29
CA THR A 190 25.79 13.71 -4.57
C THR A 190 26.75 12.55 -4.77
N LYS A 191 26.96 12.15 -6.03
CA LYS A 191 28.08 11.27 -6.38
C LYS A 191 29.37 12.01 -6.00
N ARG A 192 29.92 11.72 -4.81
CA ARG A 192 31.31 12.04 -4.50
C ARG A 192 32.17 11.34 -5.56
N SER A 193 32.64 12.08 -6.56
CA SER A 193 33.75 11.59 -7.38
C SER A 193 34.92 11.41 -6.43
N LYS A 194 35.25 10.16 -6.10
CA LYS A 194 36.54 9.84 -5.52
C LYS A 194 37.60 10.28 -6.54
N LYS A 195 38.30 11.37 -6.25
CA LYS A 195 39.66 11.59 -6.74
C LYS A 195 40.60 10.75 -5.91
#